data_AF-A0A7S2SIL9-F1
#
_entry.id   AF-A0A7S2SIL9-F1
#
_cell.length_a   1.000
_cell.length_b   1.000
_cell.length_c   1.000
_cell.angle_alpha   90.00
_cell.angle_beta   90.00
_cell.angle_gamma   90.00
#
_symmetry.space_group_name_H-M   'P 1'
#
loop_
_entity.id
_entity.type
_entity.pdbx_description
1 polymer ?
#
loop_
_entity_poly.entity_id
_entity_poly.type
_entity_poly.pdbx_seq_one_letter_code
_entity_poly.pdbx_strand_id
1 'polypeptide(L)'
;MSAELEVSTTAGGGVTPSSHTSRLPRTVSANLHRRFDSVTDYVKQLGGSKSHIIEKVLIANNGVAAVKAIRSIRKWAYDIFGNESTIQFVVMATPEDLRANAEYIRMGDVIVDVPGGSNNHNYAN
;
A
#
# COMPACT_ATOMS: atom_id res chain seq x y z
N MET A 1 74.31 27.16 21.20
CA MET A 1 72.93 26.85 20.80
C MET A 1 72.28 26.22 22.02
N SER A 2 71.95 27.06 23.01
CA SER A 2 70.59 27.59 23.26
C SER A 2 69.69 26.45 23.76
N ALA A 3 69.50 26.35 25.09
CA ALA A 3 68.33 26.87 25.84
C ALA A 3 67.05 26.07 25.53
N GLU A 4 66.13 25.66 26.39
CA GLU A 4 65.80 25.71 27.84
C GLU A 4 64.56 24.74 27.96
N LEU A 5 64.34 23.95 29.04
CA LEU A 5 63.46 24.23 30.20
C LEU A 5 62.03 24.69 29.79
N GLU A 6 60.86 24.20 30.24
CA GLU A 6 60.31 23.53 31.45
C GLU A 6 58.99 22.80 31.03
N VAL A 7 58.63 21.62 31.53
CA VAL A 7 57.83 21.32 32.76
C VAL A 7 56.49 22.09 32.86
N SER A 8 55.35 21.38 32.89
CA SER A 8 54.49 21.22 34.08
C SER A 8 53.03 20.85 33.77
N THR A 9 52.56 19.85 34.51
CA THR A 9 51.19 19.42 34.82
C THR A 9 50.18 20.56 35.08
N THR A 10 48.91 20.39 34.70
CA THR A 10 47.74 20.42 35.63
C THR A 10 46.39 20.15 34.95
N ALA A 11 45.49 19.57 35.74
CA ALA A 11 44.11 19.22 35.45
C ALA A 11 43.18 20.44 35.29
N GLY A 12 42.05 20.26 34.62
CA GLY A 12 40.95 21.22 34.65
C GLY A 12 39.73 20.76 33.85
N GLY A 13 38.61 20.55 34.54
CA GLY A 13 37.31 20.28 33.93
C GLY A 13 36.70 21.52 33.27
N GLY A 14 35.80 21.28 32.31
CA GLY A 14 34.98 22.30 31.67
C GLY A 14 33.70 21.69 31.11
N VAL A 15 32.57 22.09 31.68
CA VAL A 15 31.20 21.80 31.24
C VAL A 15 30.74 22.92 30.30
N THR A 16 29.79 22.62 29.39
CA THR A 16 28.83 23.47 28.61
C THR A 16 29.04 23.51 27.08
N PRO A 17 28.01 23.78 26.23
CA PRO A 17 26.54 23.70 26.43
C PRO A 17 25.79 22.91 25.33
N SER A 18 24.50 22.70 25.61
CA SER A 18 23.47 22.07 24.77
C SER A 18 23.10 22.79 23.47
N SER A 19 22.34 22.04 22.66
CA SER A 19 21.36 22.45 21.65
C SER A 19 21.89 22.70 20.24
N HIS A 20 21.63 21.75 19.34
CA HIS A 20 21.06 21.99 18.01
C HIS A 20 20.29 20.70 17.65
N THR A 21 19.01 20.68 17.99
CA THR A 21 18.09 19.68 17.44
C THR A 21 18.00 19.95 15.95
N SER A 22 18.59 19.10 15.12
CA SER A 22 18.38 19.13 13.68
C SER A 22 16.92 18.76 13.43
N ARG A 23 16.04 19.77 13.46
CA ARG A 23 14.69 19.65 12.93
C ARG A 23 14.85 19.26 11.47
N LEU A 24 14.51 18.02 11.15
CA LEU A 24 14.34 17.57 9.77
C LEU A 24 13.43 18.60 9.07
N PRO A 25 13.77 19.06 7.85
CA PRO A 25 12.89 19.93 7.11
C PRO A 25 11.57 19.18 6.93
N ARG A 26 10.53 19.66 7.60
CA ARG A 26 9.17 19.15 7.46
C ARG A 26 8.69 19.67 6.11
N THR A 27 9.06 19.00 5.04
CA THR A 27 8.42 19.17 3.74
C THR A 27 6.97 18.73 3.96
N VAL A 28 6.10 19.69 4.25
CA VAL A 28 4.65 19.48 4.24
C VAL A 28 4.31 19.23 2.77
N SER A 29 4.30 17.96 2.39
CA SER A 29 3.98 17.54 1.03
C SER A 29 2.57 17.99 0.70
N ALA A 30 2.45 18.88 -0.27
CA ALA A 30 1.22 19.57 -0.66
C ALA A 30 0.26 18.68 -1.48
N ASN A 31 0.06 17.43 -1.05
CA ASN A 31 -0.99 16.53 -1.53
C ASN A 31 -1.42 15.61 -0.39
N LEU A 32 -2.45 16.01 0.35
CA LEU A 32 -2.97 15.26 1.51
C LEU A 32 -3.60 13.90 1.13
N HIS A 33 -3.79 13.62 -0.16
CA HIS A 33 -4.56 12.48 -0.66
C HIS A 33 -3.73 11.32 -1.23
N ARG A 34 -2.43 11.50 -1.46
CA ARG A 34 -1.55 10.41 -1.94
C ARG A 34 -0.51 10.12 -0.88
N ARG A 35 -0.72 9.04 -0.14
CA ARG A 35 0.21 8.60 0.91
C ARG A 35 1.38 7.81 0.34
N PHE A 36 1.18 7.12 -0.80
CA PHE A 36 2.19 6.25 -1.41
C PHE A 36 2.10 6.27 -2.94
N ASP A 37 3.25 6.10 -3.60
CA ASP A 37 3.31 6.09 -5.07
C ASP A 37 2.94 4.71 -5.67
N SER A 38 3.27 3.61 -4.98
CA SER A 38 3.04 2.24 -5.42
C SER A 38 2.64 1.30 -4.27
N VAL A 39 2.01 0.16 -4.58
CA VAL A 39 1.70 -0.89 -3.60
C VAL A 39 2.98 -1.47 -2.99
N THR A 40 4.03 -1.58 -3.79
CA THR A 40 5.35 -2.05 -3.33
C THR A 40 5.92 -1.17 -2.22
N ASP A 41 5.88 0.15 -2.39
CA ASP A 41 6.38 1.09 -1.38
C ASP A 41 5.51 1.07 -0.12
N TYR A 42 4.19 0.98 -0.30
CA TYR A 42 3.24 0.83 0.80
C TYR A 42 3.52 -0.42 1.65
N VAL A 43 3.64 -1.60 1.01
CA VAL A 43 3.92 -2.86 1.70
C VAL A 43 5.27 -2.81 2.42
N LYS A 44 6.31 -2.29 1.75
CA LYS A 44 7.65 -2.16 2.33
C LYS A 44 7.66 -1.25 3.57
N GLN A 45 6.97 -0.10 3.51
CA GLN A 45 6.94 0.85 4.62
C GLN A 45 6.14 0.35 5.83
N LEU A 46 5.16 -0.54 5.60
CA LEU A 46 4.42 -1.22 6.67
C LEU A 46 5.11 -2.49 7.21
N GLY A 47 6.33 -2.79 6.75
CA GLY A 47 7.09 -3.96 7.21
C GLY A 47 6.68 -5.28 6.54
N GLY A 48 5.91 -5.23 5.46
CA GLY A 48 5.58 -6.40 4.65
C GLY A 48 6.74 -6.86 3.76
N SER A 49 6.73 -8.16 3.41
CA SER A 49 7.75 -8.76 2.56
C SER A 49 7.45 -8.51 1.07
N LYS A 50 8.50 -8.31 0.28
CA LYS A 50 8.40 -8.11 -1.18
C LYS A 50 7.76 -9.30 -1.93
N SER A 51 7.81 -10.50 -1.35
CA SER A 51 7.24 -11.73 -1.93
C SER A 51 5.71 -11.80 -1.85
N HIS A 52 5.06 -10.94 -1.07
CA HIS A 52 3.62 -11.02 -0.78
C HIS A 52 2.85 -9.75 -1.18
N ILE A 53 3.32 -9.07 -2.24
CA ILE A 53 2.65 -7.90 -2.77
C ILE A 53 1.46 -8.36 -3.62
N ILE A 54 0.27 -7.86 -3.32
CA ILE A 54 -0.98 -8.20 -4.02
C ILE A 54 -1.43 -6.98 -4.81
N GLU A 55 -1.31 -7.06 -6.13
CA GLU A 55 -1.77 -6.02 -7.07
C GLU A 55 -2.97 -6.49 -7.90
N LYS A 56 -3.28 -7.78 -7.86
CA LYS A 56 -4.37 -8.40 -8.61
C LYS A 56 -5.12 -9.40 -7.73
N VAL A 57 -6.44 -9.27 -7.68
CA VAL A 57 -7.33 -10.07 -6.84
C VAL A 57 -8.38 -10.76 -7.72
N LEU A 58 -8.49 -12.08 -7.58
CA LEU A 58 -9.58 -12.85 -8.17
C LEU A 58 -10.78 -12.84 -7.22
N ILE A 59 -11.95 -12.48 -7.74
CA ILE A 59 -13.23 -12.53 -7.04
C ILE A 59 -13.97 -13.78 -7.49
N ALA A 60 -13.89 -14.82 -6.65
CA ALA A 60 -14.63 -16.07 -6.79
C ALA A 60 -15.99 -16.01 -6.07
N ASN A 61 -16.68 -14.87 -6.19
CA ASN A 61 -18.01 -14.66 -5.63
C ASN A 61 -18.81 -13.77 -6.58
N ASN A 62 -20.13 -13.71 -6.42
CA ASN A 62 -21.01 -12.88 -7.22
C ASN A 62 -21.87 -11.95 -6.35
N GLY A 63 -22.86 -11.32 -6.98
CA GLY A 63 -23.87 -10.49 -6.31
C GLY A 63 -23.28 -9.38 -5.42
N VAL A 64 -23.94 -9.14 -4.27
CA VAL A 64 -23.61 -8.04 -3.36
C VAL A 64 -22.23 -8.21 -2.70
N ALA A 65 -21.80 -9.44 -2.45
CA ALA A 65 -20.51 -9.71 -1.83
C ALA A 65 -19.35 -9.25 -2.73
N ALA A 66 -19.41 -9.59 -4.02
CA ALA A 66 -18.43 -9.14 -5.00
C ALA A 66 -18.43 -7.61 -5.14
N VAL A 67 -19.61 -7.00 -5.29
CA VAL A 67 -19.75 -5.53 -5.38
C VAL A 67 -19.14 -4.84 -4.17
N LYS A 68 -19.46 -5.32 -2.96
CA LYS A 68 -18.97 -4.70 -1.72
C LYS A 68 -17.45 -4.82 -1.60
N ALA A 69 -16.88 -5.97 -1.95
CA ALA A 69 -15.44 -6.18 -1.92
C ALA A 69 -14.73 -5.18 -2.85
N ILE A 70 -15.14 -5.12 -4.13
CA ILE A 70 -14.54 -4.25 -5.14
C ILE A 70 -14.66 -2.78 -4.71
N ARG A 71 -15.85 -2.31 -4.32
CA ARG A 71 -16.06 -0.91 -3.88
C ARG A 71 -15.20 -0.54 -2.67
N SER A 72 -15.12 -1.44 -1.69
CA SER A 72 -14.39 -1.16 -0.45
C SER A 72 -12.89 -1.04 -0.71
N ILE A 73 -12.33 -1.94 -1.50
CA ILE A 73 -10.90 -1.92 -1.83
C ILE A 73 -10.58 -0.77 -2.77
N ARG A 74 -11.42 -0.48 -3.77
CA ARG A 74 -11.21 0.69 -4.66
C ARG A 74 -11.26 2.02 -3.90
N LYS A 75 -12.20 2.17 -2.96
CA LYS A 75 -12.27 3.35 -2.09
C LYS A 75 -11.00 3.50 -1.25
N TRP A 76 -10.55 2.42 -0.61
CA TRP A 76 -9.29 2.40 0.11
C TRP A 76 -8.09 2.72 -0.79
N ALA A 77 -8.02 2.13 -1.98
CA ALA A 77 -6.94 2.34 -2.92
C ALA A 77 -6.86 3.81 -3.37
N TYR A 78 -8.02 4.43 -3.62
CA TYR A 78 -8.09 5.86 -3.88
C TYR A 78 -7.59 6.70 -2.70
N ASP A 79 -8.01 6.37 -1.46
CA ASP A 79 -7.63 7.12 -0.27
C ASP A 79 -6.12 7.01 0.08
N ILE A 80 -5.46 5.92 -0.33
CA ILE A 80 -4.03 5.67 -0.05
C ILE A 80 -3.12 6.06 -1.22
N PHE A 81 -3.48 5.69 -2.44
CA PHE A 81 -2.64 5.83 -3.64
C PHE A 81 -3.10 6.96 -4.58
N GLY A 82 -4.28 7.55 -4.33
CA GLY A 82 -4.91 8.50 -5.25
C GLY A 82 -5.46 7.85 -6.53
N ASN A 83 -5.48 6.52 -6.61
CA ASN A 83 -5.91 5.76 -7.78
C ASN A 83 -6.71 4.52 -7.36
N GLU A 84 -7.98 4.45 -7.73
CA GLU A 84 -8.86 3.32 -7.42
C GLU A 84 -8.49 2.04 -8.18
N SER A 85 -7.87 2.15 -9.35
CA SER A 85 -7.44 1.02 -10.19
C SER A 85 -6.05 0.50 -9.82
N THR A 86 -5.51 0.90 -8.66
CA THR A 86 -4.22 0.40 -8.17
C THR A 86 -4.26 -1.11 -7.92
N ILE A 87 -5.41 -1.63 -7.48
CA ILE A 87 -5.65 -3.06 -7.33
C ILE A 87 -6.57 -3.52 -8.45
N GLN A 88 -6.10 -4.46 -9.26
CA GLN A 88 -6.84 -5.03 -10.39
C GLN A 88 -7.77 -6.16 -9.90
N PHE A 89 -9.01 -6.16 -10.35
CA PHE A 89 -9.98 -7.19 -10.06
C PHE A 89 -10.23 -8.08 -11.27
N VAL A 90 -9.98 -9.37 -11.08
CA VAL A 90 -10.44 -10.42 -11.99
C VAL A 90 -11.75 -10.97 -11.42
N VAL A 91 -12.83 -10.96 -12.18
CA VAL A 91 -14.15 -11.43 -11.74
C VAL A 91 -14.56 -12.66 -12.52
N MET A 92 -15.04 -13.69 -11.82
CA MET A 92 -15.63 -14.86 -12.44
C MET A 92 -17.10 -14.57 -12.79
N ALA A 93 -17.49 -14.84 -14.03
CA ALA A 93 -18.84 -14.55 -14.51
C ALA A 93 -19.50 -15.80 -15.12
N THR A 94 -20.66 -16.18 -14.59
CA THR A 94 -21.51 -17.20 -15.20
C THR A 94 -22.34 -16.61 -16.34
N PRO A 95 -22.85 -17.43 -17.28
CA PRO A 95 -23.77 -16.97 -18.31
C PRO A 95 -25.02 -16.26 -17.74
N GLU A 96 -25.48 -16.69 -16.57
CA GLU A 96 -26.61 -16.08 -15.86
C GLU A 96 -26.28 -14.67 -15.38
N ASP A 97 -25.11 -14.47 -14.78
CA ASP A 97 -24.67 -13.16 -14.29
C ASP A 97 -24.39 -12.18 -15.45
N LEU A 98 -23.82 -12.67 -16.56
CA LEU A 98 -23.62 -11.90 -17.78
C LEU A 98 -24.96 -11.45 -18.37
N ARG A 99 -25.94 -12.36 -18.48
CA ARG A 99 -27.28 -12.07 -19.00
C ARG A 99 -28.05 -11.10 -18.10
N ALA A 100 -27.89 -11.23 -16.79
CA ALA A 100 -28.46 -10.31 -15.82
C ALA A 100 -27.78 -8.93 -15.80
N ASN A 101 -26.67 -8.76 -16.54
CA ASN A 101 -25.82 -7.58 -16.48
C ASN A 101 -25.47 -7.26 -15.02
N ALA A 102 -24.91 -8.24 -14.31
CA ALA A 102 -24.61 -8.12 -12.90
C ALA A 102 -23.63 -6.95 -12.64
N GLU A 103 -23.86 -6.20 -11.57
CA GLU A 103 -23.08 -5.00 -11.29
C GLU A 103 -21.59 -5.28 -11.09
N TYR A 104 -21.25 -6.36 -10.40
CA TYR A 104 -19.85 -6.72 -10.13
C TYR A 104 -19.06 -7.00 -11.42
N ILE A 105 -19.73 -7.47 -12.49
CA ILE A 105 -19.10 -7.73 -13.80
C ILE A 105 -18.64 -6.41 -14.42
N ARG A 106 -19.49 -5.38 -14.40
CA ARG A 106 -19.12 -4.04 -14.90
C ARG A 106 -18.03 -3.37 -14.07
N MET A 107 -17.90 -3.78 -12.82
CA MET A 107 -16.88 -3.25 -11.91
C MET A 107 -15.54 -3.98 -12.05
N GLY A 108 -15.49 -5.21 -12.56
CA GLY A 108 -14.25 -5.96 -12.75
C GLY A 108 -13.37 -5.38 -13.86
N ASP A 109 -12.06 -5.53 -13.72
CA ASP A 109 -11.08 -5.11 -14.74
C ASP A 109 -10.86 -6.20 -15.78
N VAL A 110 -10.94 -7.47 -15.36
CA VAL A 110 -10.86 -8.65 -16.23
C VAL A 110 -12.02 -9.58 -15.90
N ILE A 111 -12.72 -10.06 -16.91
CA ILE A 111 -13.81 -11.02 -16.77
C ILE A 111 -13.31 -12.41 -17.20
N VAL A 112 -13.58 -13.41 -16.37
CA VAL A 112 -13.30 -14.82 -16.66
C VAL A 112 -14.62 -15.55 -16.72
N ASP A 113 -14.93 -16.12 -17.89
CA ASP A 113 -16.14 -16.92 -18.06
C ASP A 113 -16.01 -18.25 -17.31
N VAL A 114 -17.05 -18.61 -16.57
CA VAL A 114 -17.14 -19.86 -15.81
C VAL A 114 -18.44 -20.60 -16.12
N PRO A 115 -18.49 -21.93 -15.94
CA PRO A 115 -19.71 -22.70 -16.21
C PRO A 115 -20.92 -22.22 -15.39
N GLY A 116 -22.08 -22.17 -16.03
CA GLY A 116 -23.34 -21.84 -15.35
C GLY A 116 -23.91 -22.99 -14.51
N GLY A 117 -25.16 -22.84 -14.07
CA GLY A 117 -25.84 -23.82 -13.21
C GLY A 117 -25.49 -23.68 -11.71
N SER A 118 -25.54 -24.80 -10.98
CA SER A 118 -25.30 -24.81 -9.53
C SER A 118 -23.89 -24.30 -9.15
N ASN A 119 -23.74 -23.72 -7.96
CA ASN A 119 -22.50 -23.06 -7.51
C ASN A 119 -21.28 -23.99 -7.44
N ASN A 120 -21.50 -25.30 -7.29
CA ASN A 120 -20.46 -26.33 -7.30
C ASN A 120 -19.67 -26.40 -8.61
N HIS A 121 -20.19 -25.84 -9.71
CA HIS A 121 -19.49 -25.82 -11.00
C HIS A 121 -18.72 -24.51 -11.27
N ASN A 122 -18.81 -23.53 -10.36
CA ASN A 122 -18.23 -22.21 -10.55
C ASN A 122 -17.58 -21.66 -9.27
N TYR A 123 -18.32 -20.94 -8.44
CA TYR A 123 -17.82 -20.18 -7.29
C TYR A 123 -17.38 -21.07 -6.11
N ALA A 124 -17.83 -22.32 -6.07
CA ALA A 124 -17.54 -23.27 -5.00
C ALA A 124 -16.83 -24.55 -5.49
N ASN A 125 -16.18 -24.49 -6.66
CA ASN A 125 -15.41 -25.59 -7.23
C ASN A 125 -14.06 -25.77 -6.51
#